data_AF-A0A4U2Z7Q0-F1
#
_entry.id   AF-A0A4U2Z7Q0-F1
#
_cell.length_a   1.000
_cell.length_b   1.000
_cell.length_c   1.000
_cell.angle_alpha   90.00
_cell.angle_beta   90.00
_cell.angle_gamma   90.00
#
_symmetry.space_group_name_H-M   'P 1'
#
loop_
_entity.id
_entity.type
_entity.pdbx_description
1 polymer ?
#
loop_
_entity_poly.entity_id
_entity_poly.type
_entity_poly.pdbx_seq_one_letter_code
_entity_poly.pdbx_strand_id
1 'polypeptide(L)'
;MKKDEMIEEAKKQLVKFQKEIDELREASSHLTQEGKKKFDIGAKELESLYKDAHEKFDALSSKAEENFKEAKEFAELTSKALKHSFNYFMSHYKKK
;
A
#
# COMPACT_ATOMS: atom_id res chain seq x y z
N MET A 1 -2.61 2.41 23.96
CA MET A 1 -3.40 2.67 22.74
C MET A 1 -4.73 2.00 22.88
N LYS A 2 -5.81 2.73 22.64
CA LYS A 2 -7.16 2.16 22.52
C LYS A 2 -7.30 1.45 21.17
N LYS A 3 -8.24 0.50 21.06
CA LYS A 3 -8.47 -0.29 19.83
C LYS A 3 -8.68 0.62 18.61
N ASP A 4 -9.44 1.69 18.77
CA ASP A 4 -9.73 2.66 17.71
C ASP A 4 -8.47 3.39 17.22
N GLU A 5 -7.55 3.74 18.12
CA GLU A 5 -6.29 4.39 17.75
C GLU A 5 -5.40 3.49 16.89
N MET A 6 -5.40 2.17 17.14
CA MET A 6 -4.62 1.23 16.35
C MET A 6 -5.22 0.98 14.96
N ILE A 7 -6.55 0.91 14.86
CA ILE A 7 -7.25 0.78 13.57
C ILE A 7 -7.02 2.04 12.74
N GLU A 8 -7.10 3.21 13.35
CA GLU A 8 -6.80 4.49 12.70
C GLU A 8 -5.33 4.57 12.26
N GLU A 9 -4.38 4.09 13.07
CA GLU A 9 -2.97 4.06 12.67
C GLU A 9 -2.72 3.11 11.50
N ALA A 10 -3.37 1.94 11.49
CA ALA A 10 -3.33 1.01 10.36
C ALA A 10 -3.92 1.64 9.08
N LYS A 11 -5.07 2.33 9.18
CA LYS A 11 -5.66 3.08 8.07
C LYS A 11 -4.72 4.17 7.58
N LYS A 12 -4.10 4.94 8.48
CA LYS A 12 -3.11 5.97 8.11
C LYS A 12 -1.91 5.40 7.37
N GLN A 13 -1.39 4.24 7.79
CA GLN A 13 -0.30 3.59 7.07
C GLN A 13 -0.71 3.17 5.66
N LEU A 14 -1.92 2.62 5.51
CA LEU A 14 -2.49 2.28 4.20
C LEU A 14 -2.65 3.54 3.32
N VAL A 15 -3.28 4.60 3.83
CA VAL A 15 -3.46 5.87 3.10
C VAL A 15 -2.11 6.48 2.69
N LYS A 16 -1.09 6.37 3.55
CA LYS A 16 0.26 6.85 3.23
C LYS A 16 0.86 6.12 2.02
N PHE A 17 0.62 4.80 1.89
CA PHE A 17 1.07 4.05 0.72
C PHE A 17 0.45 4.54 -0.58
N GLN A 18 -0.86 4.85 -0.57
CA GLN A 18 -1.52 5.42 -1.74
C GLN A 18 -0.87 6.75 -2.16
N LYS A 19 -0.60 7.62 -1.17
CA LYS A 19 0.08 8.89 -1.42
C LYS A 19 1.50 8.70 -2.00
N GLU A 20 2.25 7.73 -1.48
CA GLU A 20 3.59 7.41 -2.02
C GLU A 20 3.52 6.90 -3.47
N ILE A 21 2.49 6.14 -3.84
CA ILE A 21 2.26 5.71 -5.25
C ILE A 21 1.94 6.91 -6.15
N ASP A 22 1.11 7.85 -5.68
CA ASP A 22 0.74 9.04 -6.44
C ASP A 22 1.95 9.98 -6.63
N GLU A 23 2.76 10.20 -5.60
CA GLU A 23 4.01 10.96 -5.69
C GLU A 23 4.99 10.31 -6.69
N LEU A 24 5.06 8.98 -6.73
CA LEU A 24 5.84 8.28 -7.74
C LEU A 24 5.28 8.45 -9.15
N ARG A 25 3.94 8.46 -9.32
CA ARG A 25 3.27 8.72 -10.61
C ARG A 25 3.61 10.10 -11.14
N GLU A 26 3.68 11.10 -10.27
CA GLU A 26 4.12 12.44 -10.66
C GLU A 26 5.60 12.45 -11.04
N ALA A 27 6.46 11.80 -10.25
CA ALA A 27 7.90 11.71 -10.53
C ALA A 27 8.21 10.94 -11.83
N SER A 28 7.35 10.00 -12.24
CA SER A 28 7.51 9.21 -13.46
C SER A 28 7.14 9.97 -14.73
N SER A 29 6.55 11.16 -14.62
CA SER A 29 6.19 12.02 -15.76
C SER A 29 7.39 12.42 -16.62
N HIS A 30 8.60 12.44 -16.05
CA HIS A 30 9.86 12.76 -16.73
C HIS A 30 10.50 11.57 -17.46
N LEU A 31 9.90 10.38 -17.40
CA LEU A 31 10.46 9.18 -18.01
C LEU A 31 10.32 9.15 -19.53
N THR A 32 11.23 8.40 -20.16
CA THR A 32 11.06 7.95 -21.54
C THR A 32 9.78 7.12 -21.68
N GLN A 33 9.20 7.09 -22.88
CA GLN A 33 7.93 6.42 -23.14
C GLN A 33 7.93 4.92 -22.73
N GLU A 34 9.07 4.24 -22.84
CA GLU A 34 9.23 2.85 -22.40
C GLU A 34 9.35 2.72 -20.86
N GLY A 35 10.07 3.66 -20.22
CA GLY A 35 10.16 3.74 -18.76
C GLY A 35 8.79 4.03 -18.13
N LYS A 36 8.01 4.94 -18.73
CA LYS A 36 6.66 5.26 -18.30
C LYS A 36 5.72 4.06 -18.39
N LYS A 37 5.78 3.26 -19.46
CA LYS A 37 4.99 2.01 -19.58
C LYS A 37 5.31 1.01 -18.47
N LYS A 38 6.59 0.78 -18.19
CA LYS A 38 7.03 -0.14 -17.11
C LYS A 38 6.62 0.38 -15.74
N PHE A 39 6.72 1.69 -15.55
CA PHE A 39 6.25 2.36 -14.35
C PHE A 39 4.74 2.21 -14.17
N ASP A 40 3.94 2.49 -15.20
CA ASP A 40 2.48 2.42 -15.16
C ASP A 40 1.97 1.01 -14.84
N ILE A 41 2.65 -0.03 -15.35
CA ILE A 41 2.33 -1.43 -15.02
C ILE A 41 2.57 -1.69 -13.54
N GLY A 42 3.77 -1.40 -13.03
CA GLY A 42 4.09 -1.64 -11.62
C GLY A 42 3.26 -0.77 -10.66
N ALA A 43 2.95 0.47 -11.04
CA ALA A 43 2.07 1.33 -10.28
C ALA A 43 0.63 0.78 -10.22
N LYS A 44 0.11 0.22 -11.32
CA LYS A 44 -1.20 -0.45 -11.33
C LYS A 44 -1.21 -1.71 -10.48
N GLU A 45 -0.14 -2.51 -10.49
CA GLU A 45 -0.02 -3.68 -9.62
C GLU A 45 -0.02 -3.28 -8.14
N LEU A 46 0.75 -2.24 -7.78
CA LEU A 46 0.77 -1.70 -6.42
C LEU A 46 -0.59 -1.14 -5.99
N GLU A 47 -1.28 -0.41 -6.88
CA GLU A 47 -2.62 0.13 -6.63
C GLU A 47 -3.67 -0.98 -6.45
N SER A 48 -3.58 -2.06 -7.23
CA SER A 48 -4.45 -3.23 -7.07
C SER A 48 -4.21 -3.94 -5.74
N LEU A 49 -2.94 -4.15 -5.37
CA LEU A 49 -2.58 -4.76 -4.08
C LEU A 49 -3.06 -3.90 -2.90
N TYR A 50 -2.94 -2.59 -3.04
CA TYR A 50 -3.45 -1.64 -2.05
C TYR A 50 -4.98 -1.72 -1.92
N LYS A 51 -5.71 -1.73 -3.04
CA LYS A 51 -7.17 -1.77 -3.02
C LYS A 51 -7.67 -3.05 -2.35
N ASP A 52 -7.11 -4.20 -2.71
CA ASP A 52 -7.44 -5.49 -2.08
C ASP A 52 -7.14 -5.49 -0.58
N ALA A 53 -6.01 -4.91 -0.19
CA ALA A 53 -5.61 -4.74 1.20
C ALA A 53 -6.59 -3.87 1.98
N HIS A 54 -6.99 -2.74 1.40
CA HIS A 54 -7.93 -1.81 2.01
C HIS A 54 -9.32 -2.45 2.20
N GLU A 55 -9.86 -3.12 1.17
CA GLU A 55 -11.15 -3.79 1.24
C GLU A 55 -11.17 -4.90 2.30
N LYS A 56 -10.11 -5.72 2.36
CA LYS A 56 -9.97 -6.76 3.40
C LYS A 56 -9.84 -6.17 4.80
N PHE A 57 -9.08 -5.09 4.95
CA PHE A 57 -8.94 -4.42 6.25
C PHE A 57 -10.25 -3.79 6.70
N ASP A 58 -11.01 -3.17 5.79
CA ASP A 58 -12.31 -2.57 6.12
C ASP A 58 -13.35 -3.64 6.50
N ALA A 59 -13.35 -4.78 5.81
CA ALA A 59 -14.17 -5.94 6.15
C ALA A 59 -13.79 -6.58 7.51
N LEU A 60 -12.50 -6.59 7.88
CA LEU A 60 -12.04 -7.10 9.18
C LEU A 60 -12.30 -6.10 10.31
N SER A 61 -12.10 -4.81 10.06
CA SER A 61 -12.28 -3.75 11.05
C SER A 61 -13.75 -3.45 11.35
N SER A 62 -14.66 -3.66 10.39
CA SER A 62 -16.12 -3.59 10.64
C SER A 62 -16.64 -4.72 11.53
N LYS A 63 -15.88 -5.81 11.71
CA LYS A 63 -16.19 -6.94 12.60
C LYS A 63 -15.40 -6.89 13.93
N ALA A 64 -14.73 -5.77 14.23
CA ALA A 64 -13.62 -5.68 15.19
C ALA A 64 -13.97 -5.79 16.68
N GLU A 65 -15.23 -5.93 17.09
CA GLU A 65 -15.50 -6.28 18.49
C GLU A 65 -14.94 -7.67 18.84
N GLU A 66 -14.99 -8.63 17.90
CA GLU A 66 -14.54 -10.01 18.10
C GLU A 66 -13.13 -10.30 17.52
N ASN A 67 -12.75 -9.67 16.40
CA ASN A 67 -11.54 -10.05 15.64
C ASN A 67 -10.39 -9.03 15.65
N PHE A 68 -10.29 -8.18 16.68
CA PHE A 68 -9.27 -7.12 16.75
C PHE A 68 -7.82 -7.58 16.52
N LYS A 69 -7.44 -8.75 17.07
CA LYS A 69 -6.09 -9.30 16.90
C LYS A 69 -5.78 -9.64 15.44
N GLU A 70 -6.76 -10.21 14.74
CA GLU A 70 -6.65 -10.63 13.35
C GLU A 70 -6.58 -9.42 12.41
N ALA A 71 -7.42 -8.39 12.65
CA ALA A 71 -7.37 -7.13 11.90
C ALA A 71 -6.00 -6.42 12.05
N LYS A 72 -5.43 -6.45 13.26
CA LYS A 72 -4.10 -5.88 13.53
C LYS A 72 -2.99 -6.66 12.82
N GLU A 73 -2.96 -7.98 12.96
CA GLU A 73 -1.95 -8.82 12.28
C GLU A 73 -2.05 -8.68 10.76
N PHE A 74 -3.27 -8.64 10.22
CA PHE A 74 -3.50 -8.38 8.80
C PHE A 74 -2.94 -7.04 8.35
N ALA A 75 -3.19 -5.95 9.10
CA ALA A 75 -2.64 -4.63 8.75
C ALA A 75 -1.11 -4.60 8.77
N GLU A 76 -0.48 -5.18 9.79
CA GLU A 76 0.98 -5.22 9.90
C GLU A 76 1.63 -6.03 8.78
N LEU A 77 1.08 -7.21 8.47
CA LEU A 77 1.58 -8.07 7.39
C LEU A 77 1.40 -7.41 6.03
N THR A 78 0.23 -6.81 5.80
CA THR A 78 -0.11 -6.12 4.57
C THR A 78 0.78 -4.89 4.36
N SER A 79 0.98 -4.08 5.40
CA SER A 79 1.89 -2.91 5.37
C SER A 79 3.32 -3.34 5.02
N LYS A 80 3.82 -4.43 5.62
CA LYS A 80 5.14 -4.99 5.28
C LYS A 80 5.21 -5.50 3.84
N ALA A 81 4.20 -6.22 3.37
CA ALA A 81 4.15 -6.75 2.01
C ALA A 81 4.12 -5.62 0.97
N LEU A 82 3.28 -4.62 1.17
CA LEU A 82 3.21 -3.42 0.32
C LEU A 82 4.56 -2.70 0.30
N LYS A 83 5.21 -2.53 1.46
CA LYS A 83 6.55 -1.94 1.55
C LYS A 83 7.59 -2.73 0.76
N HIS A 84 7.54 -4.05 0.84
CA HIS A 84 8.47 -4.92 0.11
C HIS A 84 8.24 -4.83 -1.40
N SER A 85 6.98 -4.91 -1.86
CA SER A 85 6.63 -4.75 -3.28
C SER A 85 7.03 -3.38 -3.80
N PHE A 86 6.79 -2.33 -3.02
CA PHE A 86 7.20 -0.96 -3.34
C PHE A 86 8.73 -0.84 -3.44
N ASN A 87 9.48 -1.34 -2.46
CA ASN A 87 10.94 -1.30 -2.48
C ASN A 87 11.51 -2.11 -3.65
N TYR A 88 10.91 -3.26 -3.96
CA TYR A 88 11.29 -4.09 -5.11
C TYR A 88 11.12 -3.30 -6.41
N PHE A 89 9.93 -2.73 -6.61
CA PHE A 89 9.64 -1.85 -7.75
C PHE A 89 10.64 -0.69 -7.85
N MET A 90 10.86 0.02 -6.75
CA MET A 90 11.81 1.13 -6.69
C MET A 90 13.27 0.70 -6.92
N SER A 91 13.65 -0.51 -6.53
CA SER A 91 15.00 -1.04 -6.77
C SER A 91 15.27 -1.31 -8.25
N HIS A 92 14.24 -1.72 -9.00
CA HIS A 92 14.30 -1.86 -10.47
C HIS A 92 14.22 -0.51 -11.19
N TYR A 93 13.61 0.48 -10.54
CA TYR A 93 13.48 1.85 -11.05
C TYR A 93 14.73 2.71 -10.83
N LYS A 94 15.31 2.73 -9.62
CA LYS A 94 16.50 3.53 -9.25
C LYS A 94 17.84 2.97 -9.75
N LYS A 95 17.88 1.71 -10.20
CA LYS A 95 19.12 1.08 -10.72
C LYS A 95 19.44 1.43 -12.18
N LYS A 96 18.70 2.33 -12.82
CA LYS A 96 19.00 2.82 -14.17
C LYS A 96 19.27 4.31 -14.18
#